data_AF-A0A506VFD6-F1
#
_entry.id   AF-A0A506VFD6-F1
#
_cell.length_a   1.000
_cell.length_b   1.000
_cell.length_c   1.000
_cell.angle_alpha   90.00
_cell.angle_beta   90.00
_cell.angle_gamma   90.00
#
_symmetry.space_group_name_H-M   'P 1'
#
loop_
_entity.id
_entity.type
_entity.pdbx_description
1 polymer ?
#
loop_
_entity_poly.entity_id
_entity_poly.type
_entity_poly.pdbx_seq_one_letter_code
_entity_poly.pdbx_strand_id
1 'polypeptide(L)'
;MKYWLTGVLTLLLAFGAWAQNYNIASSRSKKLDVWIDNVKGQSTQYWCARQVPLRIVLKGDKSPTVLNDFLPKVGALMMRDCSRLQRLNWHTEDALGRKLATGTAEKARGWRVRVTAETPVIRPEELSPLADSTPWLQFSLLDGCYFRTWWREEDRTAALFIPETEQLTCNADGWLSGQSQLTRLEHGVEKNQPVTFLEGFPVIGLVANSDRHALQIITVNNERMVLADERSPQSWMILPWSSSLNSWQATGAVAVQISPEEENDESALKARLSEVRKVWIGYLSDAPLTLLLVDELHPQLKDPAAGAWRTIR
;
A
#
# COMPACT_ATOMS: atom_id res chain seq x y z
N MET A 1 27.02 -73.83 -3.53
CA MET A 1 27.55 -72.48 -3.18
C MET A 1 26.38 -71.52 -3.37
N LYS A 2 25.78 -70.92 -2.31
CA LYS A 2 26.18 -69.63 -1.67
C LYS A 2 26.28 -68.54 -2.77
N TYR A 3 25.48 -67.46 -2.83
CA TYR A 3 25.05 -66.54 -1.75
C TYR A 3 23.75 -65.78 -2.07
N TRP A 4 23.03 -65.48 -0.98
CA TRP A 4 22.01 -64.44 -0.79
C TRP A 4 22.55 -63.02 -1.03
N LEU A 5 21.69 -62.09 -1.47
CA LEU A 5 21.70 -60.69 -1.02
C LEU A 5 20.29 -60.08 -1.20
N THR A 6 19.60 -59.96 -0.07
CA THR A 6 18.35 -59.23 0.12
C THR A 6 18.64 -57.72 0.22
N GLY A 7 18.07 -56.93 -0.67
CA GLY A 7 18.01 -55.47 -0.56
C GLY A 7 16.67 -55.04 0.03
N VAL A 8 16.67 -54.56 1.27
CA VAL A 8 15.49 -53.98 1.93
C VAL A 8 15.38 -52.51 1.51
N LEU A 9 14.31 -52.17 0.79
CA LEU A 9 13.94 -50.80 0.45
C LEU A 9 13.07 -50.23 1.58
N THR A 10 13.62 -49.37 2.43
CA THR A 10 12.87 -48.62 3.44
C THR A 10 12.12 -47.47 2.78
N LEU A 11 10.82 -47.64 2.52
CA LEU A 11 9.92 -46.53 2.19
C LEU A 11 9.69 -45.66 3.44
N LEU A 12 10.26 -44.46 3.45
CA LEU A 12 9.87 -43.39 4.36
C LEU A 12 8.49 -42.86 3.94
N LEU A 13 7.42 -43.32 4.61
CA LEU A 13 6.10 -42.70 4.53
C LEU A 13 6.11 -41.39 5.32
N ALA A 14 6.39 -40.28 4.64
CA ALA A 14 6.09 -38.96 5.17
C ALA A 14 4.56 -38.77 5.18
N PHE A 15 3.92 -38.93 6.33
CA PHE A 15 2.54 -38.52 6.53
C PHE A 15 2.48 -36.99 6.53
N GLY A 16 2.37 -36.39 5.34
CA GLY A 16 1.90 -35.02 5.22
C GLY A 16 0.53 -34.92 5.89
N ALA A 17 0.34 -33.98 6.81
CA ALA A 17 -1.00 -33.61 7.25
C ALA A 17 -1.67 -32.88 6.09
N TRP A 18 -2.31 -33.64 5.19
CA TRP A 18 -3.06 -33.05 4.08
C TRP A 18 -4.21 -32.25 4.68
N ALA A 19 -4.23 -30.95 4.40
CA ALA A 19 -5.39 -30.13 4.68
C ALA A 19 -6.54 -30.65 3.80
N GLN A 20 -7.62 -31.10 4.42
CA GLN A 20 -8.78 -31.67 3.72
C GLN A 20 -9.87 -30.61 3.59
N ASN A 21 -10.66 -30.70 2.52
CA ASN A 21 -11.88 -29.91 2.40
C ASN A 21 -13.04 -30.72 3.00
N TYR A 22 -13.69 -30.17 4.01
CA TYR A 22 -14.78 -30.83 4.71
C TYR A 22 -16.13 -30.34 4.18
N ASN A 23 -16.91 -31.23 3.57
CA ASN A 23 -18.28 -30.94 3.16
C ASN A 23 -19.19 -30.97 4.40
N ILE A 24 -19.64 -29.79 4.82
CA ILE A 24 -20.51 -29.65 6.01
C ILE A 24 -21.99 -29.81 5.66
N ALA A 25 -22.38 -29.48 4.42
CA ALA A 25 -23.75 -29.58 3.96
C ALA A 25 -23.85 -29.61 2.44
N SER A 26 -24.82 -30.36 1.94
CA SER A 26 -25.18 -30.40 0.52
C SER A 26 -26.69 -30.34 0.34
N SER A 27 -27.15 -29.78 -0.77
CA SER A 27 -28.54 -29.78 -1.16
C SER A 27 -28.72 -30.23 -2.60
N ARG A 28 -29.37 -31.38 -2.80
CA ARG A 28 -29.72 -31.87 -4.14
C ARG A 28 -30.78 -30.99 -4.80
N SER A 29 -31.80 -30.56 -4.04
CA SER A 29 -32.89 -29.74 -4.57
C SER A 29 -32.46 -28.30 -4.90
N LYS A 30 -31.53 -27.73 -4.13
CA LYS A 30 -30.94 -26.41 -4.41
C LYS A 30 -29.67 -26.47 -5.26
N LYS A 31 -29.20 -27.68 -5.61
CA LYS A 31 -27.98 -27.94 -6.41
C LYS A 31 -26.76 -27.17 -5.89
N LEU A 32 -26.41 -27.36 -4.62
CA LEU A 32 -25.25 -26.71 -4.02
C LEU A 32 -24.55 -27.59 -2.98
N ASP A 33 -23.27 -27.29 -2.75
CA ASP A 33 -22.43 -27.91 -1.73
C ASP A 33 -21.72 -26.83 -0.90
N VAL A 34 -21.55 -27.07 0.40
CA VAL A 34 -20.89 -26.18 1.35
C VAL A 34 -19.67 -26.86 1.94
N TRP A 35 -18.53 -26.19 1.86
CA TRP A 35 -17.24 -26.69 2.26
C TRP A 35 -16.60 -25.78 3.30
N ILE A 36 -15.86 -26.39 4.23
CA ILE A 36 -14.84 -25.74 5.03
C ILE A 36 -13.51 -26.22 4.49
N ASP A 37 -12.74 -25.30 3.93
CA ASP A 37 -11.46 -25.63 3.30
C ASP A 37 -10.33 -25.72 4.32
N ASN A 38 -9.29 -26.47 3.96
CA ASN A 38 -8.03 -26.52 4.69
C ASN A 38 -8.12 -26.96 6.16
N VAL A 39 -9.02 -27.89 6.48
CA VAL A 39 -9.15 -28.42 7.85
C VAL A 39 -8.21 -29.60 8.09
N LYS A 40 -7.68 -29.70 9.31
CA LYS A 40 -6.80 -30.82 9.74
C LYS A 40 -7.54 -32.15 9.87
N GLY A 41 -8.87 -32.13 9.86
CA GLY A 41 -9.74 -33.29 9.97
C GLY A 41 -11.21 -32.88 10.00
N GLN A 42 -12.10 -33.86 9.91
CA GLN A 42 -13.55 -33.62 9.80
C GLN A 42 -14.26 -33.45 11.16
N SER A 43 -13.61 -33.81 12.26
CA SER A 43 -14.20 -33.64 13.59
C SER A 43 -14.30 -32.17 13.99
N THR A 44 -15.31 -31.84 14.78
CA THR A 44 -15.68 -30.48 15.17
C THR A 44 -14.52 -29.66 15.74
N GLN A 45 -13.60 -30.29 16.47
CA GLN A 45 -12.44 -29.63 17.05
C GLN A 45 -11.51 -28.96 16.02
N TYR A 46 -11.49 -29.41 14.76
CA TYR A 46 -10.60 -28.91 13.72
C TYR A 46 -11.12 -27.71 12.94
N TRP A 47 -12.43 -27.44 13.00
CA TRP A 47 -13.06 -26.36 12.25
C TRP A 47 -13.90 -25.43 13.11
N CYS A 48 -14.37 -25.87 14.28
CA CYS A 48 -15.18 -25.05 15.16
C CYS A 48 -14.39 -23.81 15.56
N ALA A 49 -14.92 -22.61 15.33
CA ALA A 49 -14.28 -21.33 15.69
C ALA A 49 -15.37 -20.27 15.92
N ARG A 50 -15.00 -19.09 16.45
CA ARG A 50 -15.96 -17.97 16.55
C ARG A 50 -16.45 -17.51 15.19
N GLN A 51 -15.58 -17.56 14.18
CA GLN A 51 -15.88 -17.27 12.80
C GLN A 51 -15.41 -18.44 11.95
N VAL A 52 -16.25 -18.92 11.03
CA VAL A 52 -15.91 -20.03 10.14
C VAL A 52 -16.05 -19.58 8.68
N PRO A 53 -14.99 -19.72 7.87
CA PRO A 53 -15.07 -19.47 6.43
C PRO A 53 -15.79 -20.63 5.73
N LEU A 54 -16.68 -20.32 4.81
CA LEU A 54 -17.41 -21.28 3.98
C LEU A 54 -17.19 -20.99 2.49
N ARG A 55 -16.95 -22.06 1.73
CA ARG A 55 -17.00 -22.06 0.27
C ARG A 55 -18.26 -22.76 -0.19
N ILE A 56 -19.08 -22.10 -1.00
CA ILE A 56 -20.37 -22.60 -1.45
C ILE A 56 -20.36 -22.79 -2.96
N VAL A 57 -20.41 -24.03 -3.43
CA VAL A 57 -20.42 -24.35 -4.87
C VAL A 57 -21.85 -24.39 -5.37
N LEU A 58 -22.22 -23.45 -6.24
CA LEU A 58 -23.52 -23.38 -6.90
C LEU A 58 -23.47 -24.14 -8.24
N LYS A 59 -24.17 -25.27 -8.31
CA LYS A 59 -24.28 -26.12 -9.51
C LYS A 59 -25.58 -25.87 -10.30
N GLY A 60 -26.49 -25.06 -9.74
CA GLY A 60 -27.78 -24.70 -10.34
C GLY A 60 -27.91 -23.19 -10.52
N ASP A 61 -28.86 -22.59 -9.81
CA ASP A 61 -29.03 -21.14 -9.75
C ASP A 61 -27.77 -20.50 -9.15
N LYS A 62 -27.20 -19.54 -9.87
CA LYS A 62 -25.98 -18.81 -9.49
C LYS A 62 -26.27 -17.61 -8.59
N SER A 63 -27.54 -17.33 -8.31
CA SER A 63 -27.94 -16.23 -7.45
C SER A 63 -27.68 -16.54 -5.97
N PRO A 64 -27.04 -15.62 -5.20
CA PRO A 64 -26.87 -15.79 -3.76
C PRO A 64 -28.20 -15.77 -2.98
N THR A 65 -29.32 -15.41 -3.63
CA THR A 65 -30.66 -15.52 -3.03
C THR A 65 -31.03 -16.95 -2.65
N VAL A 66 -30.46 -17.96 -3.32
CA VAL A 66 -30.65 -19.39 -2.99
C VAL A 66 -30.21 -19.71 -1.55
N LEU A 67 -29.32 -18.89 -0.99
CA LEU A 67 -28.79 -19.06 0.37
C LEU A 67 -29.75 -18.59 1.46
N ASN A 68 -30.73 -17.73 1.14
CA ASN A 68 -31.60 -17.09 2.13
C ASN A 68 -32.34 -18.11 3.02
N ASP A 69 -32.77 -19.23 2.44
CA ASP A 69 -33.47 -20.29 3.15
C ASP A 69 -32.57 -21.47 3.53
N PHE A 70 -31.31 -21.45 3.09
CA PHE A 70 -30.36 -22.55 3.24
C PHE A 70 -29.34 -22.28 4.34
N LEU A 71 -28.65 -21.14 4.31
CA LEU A 71 -27.64 -20.78 5.32
C LEU A 71 -28.18 -20.72 6.74
N PRO A 72 -29.44 -20.33 7.00
CA PRO A 72 -29.98 -20.42 8.35
C PRO A 72 -30.01 -21.84 8.92
N LYS A 73 -30.27 -22.84 8.07
CA LYS A 73 -30.28 -24.25 8.45
C LYS A 73 -28.86 -24.78 8.67
N VAL A 74 -27.91 -24.36 7.83
CA VAL A 74 -26.49 -24.70 7.99
C VAL A 74 -25.93 -24.10 9.29
N GLY A 75 -26.18 -22.81 9.55
CA GLY A 75 -25.74 -22.16 10.78
C GLY A 75 -26.34 -22.80 12.03
N ALA A 76 -27.64 -23.14 12.00
CA ALA A 76 -28.29 -23.88 13.08
C ALA A 76 -27.70 -25.28 13.29
N LEU A 77 -27.39 -26.00 12.20
CA LEU A 77 -26.73 -27.31 12.26
C LEU A 77 -25.35 -27.21 12.90
N MET A 78 -24.49 -26.32 12.40
CA MET A 78 -23.12 -26.14 12.89
C MET A 78 -23.07 -25.69 14.35
N MET A 79 -24.06 -24.91 14.81
CA MET A 79 -24.14 -24.51 16.21
C MET A 79 -24.36 -25.66 17.19
N ARG A 80 -24.98 -26.77 16.75
CA ARG A 80 -25.21 -27.93 17.62
C ARG A 80 -23.88 -28.52 18.10
N ASP A 81 -22.89 -28.52 17.22
CA ASP A 81 -21.58 -29.09 17.51
C ASP A 81 -20.56 -28.01 17.92
N CYS A 82 -20.74 -26.76 17.47
CA CYS A 82 -19.85 -25.64 17.75
C CYS A 82 -20.57 -24.49 18.47
N SER A 83 -20.67 -24.57 19.80
CA SER A 83 -21.33 -23.56 20.64
C SER A 83 -20.69 -22.16 20.56
N ARG A 84 -19.39 -22.09 20.23
CA ARG A 84 -18.64 -20.83 20.06
C ARG A 84 -18.89 -20.10 18.75
N LEU A 85 -19.56 -20.72 17.77
CA LEU A 85 -19.80 -20.13 16.46
C LEU A 85 -20.70 -18.89 16.56
N GLN A 86 -20.21 -17.77 16.01
CA GLN A 86 -20.94 -16.49 15.99
C GLN A 86 -21.18 -15.98 14.56
N ARG A 87 -20.27 -16.24 13.63
CA ARG A 87 -20.32 -15.74 12.26
C ARG A 87 -19.85 -16.78 11.25
N LEU A 88 -20.54 -16.83 10.11
CA LEU A 88 -20.12 -17.52 8.90
C LEU A 88 -19.69 -16.46 7.89
N ASN A 89 -18.44 -16.54 7.43
CA ASN A 89 -17.93 -15.74 6.33
C ASN A 89 -18.02 -16.63 5.09
N TRP A 90 -18.84 -16.28 4.11
CA TRP A 90 -19.11 -17.17 2.98
C TRP A 90 -18.74 -16.51 1.65
N HIS A 91 -18.38 -17.34 0.68
CA HIS A 91 -18.37 -16.97 -0.72
C HIS A 91 -19.03 -18.07 -1.56
N THR A 92 -19.61 -17.69 -2.68
CA THR A 92 -20.16 -18.62 -3.66
C THR A 92 -19.26 -18.70 -4.88
N GLU A 93 -19.17 -19.88 -5.48
CA GLU A 93 -18.50 -20.12 -6.75
C GLU A 93 -19.37 -21.01 -7.65
N ASP A 94 -19.16 -20.96 -8.97
CA ASP A 94 -19.77 -21.93 -9.87
C ASP A 94 -18.99 -23.25 -9.92
N ALA A 95 -19.52 -24.24 -10.65
CA ALA A 95 -18.88 -25.56 -10.79
C ALA A 95 -17.48 -25.53 -11.43
N LEU A 96 -17.05 -24.40 -12.01
CA LEU A 96 -15.73 -24.19 -12.57
C LEU A 96 -14.78 -23.44 -11.61
N GLY A 97 -15.23 -23.16 -10.38
CA GLY A 97 -14.47 -22.41 -9.37
C GLY A 97 -14.49 -20.90 -9.58
N ARG A 98 -15.36 -20.36 -10.44
CA ARG A 98 -15.47 -18.90 -10.60
C ARG A 98 -16.29 -18.33 -9.45
N LYS A 99 -15.67 -17.45 -8.67
CA LYS A 99 -16.32 -16.71 -7.58
C LYS A 99 -17.49 -15.87 -8.12
N LEU A 100 -18.63 -15.95 -7.44
CA LEU A 100 -19.90 -15.31 -7.84
C LEU A 100 -20.36 -14.23 -6.87
N ALA A 101 -20.13 -14.41 -5.56
CA ALA A 101 -20.52 -13.46 -4.51
C ALA A 101 -19.79 -13.76 -3.20
N THR A 102 -19.79 -12.80 -2.29
CA THR A 102 -19.34 -12.98 -0.89
C THR A 102 -20.34 -12.40 0.09
N GLY A 103 -20.23 -12.80 1.35
CA GLY A 103 -21.03 -12.21 2.40
C GLY A 103 -20.85 -12.83 3.77
N THR A 104 -21.78 -12.50 4.66
CA THR A 104 -21.78 -12.97 6.05
C THR A 104 -23.15 -13.53 6.45
N ALA A 105 -23.15 -14.39 7.47
CA ALA A 105 -24.35 -14.82 8.19
C ALA A 105 -24.02 -14.95 9.68
N GLU A 106 -24.78 -14.28 10.54
CA GLU A 106 -24.46 -14.14 11.97
C GLU A 106 -25.52 -14.76 12.88
N LYS A 107 -25.09 -15.38 13.99
CA LYS A 107 -25.98 -15.96 15.02
C LYS A 107 -26.99 -14.96 15.54
N ALA A 108 -26.53 -13.75 15.88
CA ALA A 108 -27.35 -12.67 16.43
C ALA A 108 -28.49 -12.24 15.49
N ARG A 109 -28.39 -12.57 14.19
CA ARG A 109 -29.37 -12.24 13.16
C ARG A 109 -30.06 -13.48 12.60
N GLY A 110 -30.05 -14.58 13.36
CA GLY A 110 -30.65 -15.85 12.96
C GLY A 110 -30.03 -16.43 11.70
N TRP A 111 -28.72 -16.22 11.49
CA TRP A 111 -27.96 -16.72 10.33
C TRP A 111 -28.48 -16.23 8.97
N ARG A 112 -29.20 -15.09 8.95
CA ARG A 112 -29.68 -14.48 7.71
C ARG A 112 -28.50 -14.02 6.86
N VAL A 113 -28.63 -14.28 5.56
CA VAL A 113 -27.60 -13.97 4.56
C VAL A 113 -27.51 -12.46 4.36
N ARG A 114 -26.29 -11.95 4.39
CA ARG A 114 -25.96 -10.59 3.95
C ARG A 114 -24.89 -10.67 2.88
N VAL A 115 -25.27 -10.37 1.65
CA VAL A 115 -24.32 -10.20 0.54
C VAL A 115 -23.50 -8.96 0.82
N THR A 116 -22.17 -9.08 0.77
CA THR A 116 -21.30 -7.91 0.73
C THR A 116 -21.42 -7.35 -0.68
N ALA A 117 -21.95 -6.13 -0.80
CA ALA A 117 -21.90 -5.42 -2.09
C ALA A 117 -20.43 -5.35 -2.50
N GLU A 118 -20.13 -5.70 -3.76
CA GLU A 118 -18.81 -5.42 -4.32
C GLU A 118 -18.62 -3.91 -4.26
N THR A 119 -17.85 -3.43 -3.30
CA THR A 119 -17.30 -2.08 -3.38
C THR A 119 -16.49 -2.08 -4.68
N PRO A 120 -16.77 -1.18 -5.63
CA PRO A 120 -15.95 -1.08 -6.81
C PRO A 120 -14.50 -0.93 -6.34
N VAL A 121 -13.62 -1.85 -6.74
CA VAL A 121 -12.18 -1.66 -6.54
C VAL A 121 -11.80 -0.55 -7.51
N ILE A 122 -11.89 0.70 -7.07
CA ILE A 122 -11.45 1.82 -7.86
C ILE A 122 -9.94 1.66 -8.00
N ARG A 123 -9.48 1.44 -9.22
CA ARG A 123 -8.05 1.33 -9.47
C ARG A 123 -7.39 2.68 -9.24
N PRO A 124 -6.18 2.73 -8.64
CA PRO A 124 -5.45 3.98 -8.45
C PRO A 124 -5.30 4.81 -9.74
N GLU A 125 -5.18 4.16 -10.89
CA GLU A 125 -5.11 4.80 -12.23
C GLU A 125 -6.42 5.50 -12.63
N GLU A 126 -7.55 5.14 -12.02
CA GLU A 126 -8.83 5.82 -12.22
C GLU A 126 -8.98 7.04 -11.31
N LEU A 127 -8.20 7.10 -10.23
CA LEU A 127 -8.19 8.21 -9.26
C LEU A 127 -7.17 9.29 -9.63
N SER A 128 -6.10 8.92 -10.32
CA SER A 128 -5.07 9.85 -10.79
C SER A 128 -4.60 9.48 -12.20
N PRO A 129 -4.42 10.46 -13.11
CA PRO A 129 -3.77 10.22 -14.39
C PRO A 129 -2.29 9.86 -14.19
N LEU A 130 -1.67 9.40 -15.28
CA LEU A 130 -0.22 9.26 -15.35
C LEU A 130 0.47 10.60 -15.11
N ALA A 131 1.64 10.50 -14.48
CA ALA A 131 2.53 11.62 -14.23
C ALA A 131 3.05 12.23 -15.54
N ASP A 132 3.18 13.55 -15.58
CA ASP A 132 3.82 14.24 -16.68
C ASP A 132 5.31 13.81 -16.76
N SER A 133 5.76 13.50 -17.98
CA SER A 133 7.11 13.01 -18.29
C SER A 133 7.98 14.08 -18.99
N THR A 134 7.52 15.32 -19.05
CA THR A 134 8.27 16.46 -19.59
C THR A 134 9.61 16.56 -18.87
N PRO A 135 10.75 16.50 -19.58
CA PRO A 135 12.06 16.51 -18.95
C PRO A 135 12.31 17.85 -18.25
N TRP A 136 13.09 17.81 -17.17
CA TRP A 136 13.60 19.01 -16.53
C TRP A 136 14.63 19.72 -17.41
N LEU A 137 14.92 20.97 -17.06
CA LEU A 137 16.03 21.73 -17.63
C LEU A 137 17.24 21.60 -16.71
N GLN A 138 18.42 21.52 -17.33
CA GLN A 138 19.70 21.55 -16.64
C GLN A 138 20.33 22.93 -16.81
N PHE A 139 20.89 23.45 -15.72
CA PHE A 139 21.56 24.73 -15.66
C PHE A 139 22.97 24.54 -15.11
N SER A 140 23.93 25.20 -15.74
CA SER A 140 25.34 25.18 -15.34
C SER A 140 25.66 26.43 -14.52
N LEU A 141 26.33 26.23 -13.38
CA LEU A 141 26.89 27.27 -12.55
C LEU A 141 28.35 27.55 -12.96
N LEU A 142 28.87 28.71 -12.55
CA LEU A 142 30.22 29.17 -12.94
C LEU A 142 31.34 28.33 -12.32
N ASP A 143 31.07 27.73 -11.17
CA ASP A 143 31.95 26.80 -10.45
C ASP A 143 32.03 25.40 -11.11
N GLY A 144 31.29 25.19 -12.20
CA GLY A 144 31.26 23.93 -12.96
C GLY A 144 30.19 22.94 -12.48
N CYS A 145 29.39 23.32 -11.50
CA CYS A 145 28.33 22.49 -10.96
C CYS A 145 27.04 22.62 -11.77
N TYR A 146 26.18 21.59 -11.70
CA TYR A 146 24.89 21.60 -12.38
C TYR A 146 23.74 21.49 -11.40
N PHE A 147 22.64 22.17 -11.69
CA PHE A 147 21.36 21.94 -11.03
C PHE A 147 20.28 21.74 -12.07
N ARG A 148 19.18 21.13 -11.65
CA ARG A 148 18.06 20.77 -12.52
C ARG A 148 16.75 21.18 -11.91
N THR A 149 15.91 21.81 -12.71
CA THR A 149 14.58 22.25 -12.30
C THR A 149 13.68 22.45 -13.51
N TRP A 150 12.39 22.69 -13.30
CA TRP A 150 11.47 23.05 -14.38
C TRP A 150 11.32 24.56 -14.51
N TRP A 151 11.18 25.01 -15.75
CA TRP A 151 10.98 26.40 -16.12
C TRP A 151 9.85 26.47 -17.15
N ARG A 152 8.83 27.30 -16.90
CA ARG A 152 7.75 27.49 -17.89
C ARG A 152 8.05 28.70 -18.76
N GLU A 153 7.48 28.74 -19.96
CA GLU A 153 7.68 29.87 -20.87
C GLU A 153 7.15 31.20 -20.31
N GLU A 154 6.12 31.14 -19.46
CA GLU A 154 5.58 32.31 -18.75
C GLU A 154 6.58 32.88 -17.73
N ASP A 155 7.54 32.08 -17.26
CA ASP A 155 8.59 32.49 -16.33
C ASP A 155 9.83 33.08 -17.06
N ARG A 156 9.77 33.35 -18.37
CA ARG A 156 10.91 33.87 -19.17
C ARG A 156 11.48 35.21 -18.71
N THR A 157 10.71 36.00 -17.96
CA THR A 157 11.17 37.27 -17.36
C THR A 157 11.72 37.09 -15.96
N ALA A 158 11.64 35.88 -15.39
CA ALA A 158 12.22 35.58 -14.09
C ALA A 158 13.69 35.18 -14.22
N ALA A 159 14.45 35.39 -13.15
CA ALA A 159 15.82 34.90 -13.03
C ALA A 159 15.97 34.14 -11.71
N LEU A 160 16.80 33.10 -11.71
CA LEU A 160 17.23 32.41 -10.49
C LEU A 160 18.69 32.75 -10.20
N PHE A 161 18.96 33.08 -8.95
CA PHE A 161 20.29 33.28 -8.43
C PHE A 161 20.53 32.33 -7.25
N ILE A 162 21.67 31.64 -7.28
CA ILE A 162 22.13 30.72 -6.25
C ILE A 162 23.50 31.26 -5.80
N PRO A 163 23.63 31.80 -4.59
CA PRO A 163 24.91 32.22 -4.06
C PRO A 163 25.76 31.00 -3.75
N GLU A 164 27.06 31.14 -4.00
CA GLU A 164 28.07 30.21 -3.51
C GLU A 164 28.11 30.25 -1.97
N THR A 165 28.13 29.08 -1.34
CA THR A 165 28.28 28.95 0.11
C THR A 165 29.15 27.73 0.41
N GLU A 166 29.82 27.71 1.57
CA GLU A 166 30.60 26.53 2.00
C GLU A 166 29.74 25.26 2.22
N GLN A 167 28.42 25.41 2.27
CA GLN A 167 27.45 24.33 2.48
C GLN A 167 26.93 23.74 1.16
N LEU A 168 27.30 24.35 0.02
CA LEU A 168 27.08 23.81 -1.31
C LEU A 168 28.32 23.06 -1.77
N THR A 169 28.13 21.82 -2.18
CA THR A 169 29.15 21.03 -2.82
C THR A 169 28.58 20.39 -4.08
N CYS A 170 29.47 19.84 -4.89
CA CYS A 170 29.08 19.18 -6.13
C CYS A 170 29.50 17.74 -5.98
N ASN A 171 28.52 16.85 -6.15
CA ASN A 171 28.73 15.42 -6.05
C ASN A 171 29.69 14.96 -7.17
N ALA A 172 30.15 13.71 -7.08
CA ALA A 172 31.09 13.15 -8.06
C ALA A 172 30.54 13.15 -9.50
N ASP A 173 29.21 13.20 -9.67
CA ASP A 173 28.49 13.30 -10.93
C ASP A 173 28.25 14.76 -11.38
N GLY A 174 28.75 15.75 -10.63
CA GLY A 174 28.65 17.17 -10.93
C GLY A 174 27.34 17.83 -10.46
N TRP A 175 26.41 17.07 -9.87
CA TRP A 175 25.16 17.65 -9.38
C TRP A 175 25.36 18.41 -8.08
N LEU A 176 24.75 19.59 -8.00
CA LEU A 176 24.73 20.43 -6.83
C LEU A 176 24.02 19.72 -5.67
N SER A 177 24.65 19.69 -4.51
CA SER A 177 24.14 19.07 -3.30
C SER A 177 24.51 19.95 -2.13
N GLY A 178 23.57 20.23 -1.23
CA GLY A 178 23.89 21.16 -0.16
C GLY A 178 22.77 22.12 0.19
N GLN A 179 23.12 23.09 1.02
CA GLN A 179 22.18 24.13 1.46
C GLN A 179 22.58 25.45 0.86
N SER A 180 21.58 26.22 0.44
CA SER A 180 21.80 27.57 -0.02
C SER A 180 20.53 28.40 0.15
N GLN A 181 20.60 29.62 -0.38
CA GLN A 181 19.43 30.45 -0.64
C GLN A 181 19.17 30.41 -2.14
N LEU A 182 17.92 30.21 -2.56
CA LEU A 182 17.52 30.47 -3.93
C LEU A 182 16.88 31.86 -3.95
N THR A 183 17.35 32.73 -4.84
CA THR A 183 16.76 34.05 -5.06
C THR A 183 16.06 34.04 -6.40
N ARG A 184 14.73 34.22 -6.41
CA ARG A 184 13.96 34.40 -7.64
C ARG A 184 13.67 35.89 -7.83
N LEU A 185 14.14 36.45 -8.93
CA LEU A 185 13.79 37.79 -9.36
C LEU A 185 12.60 37.67 -10.33
N GLU A 186 11.49 38.33 -10.03
CA GLU A 186 10.28 38.30 -10.85
C GLU A 186 9.70 39.72 -10.92
N HIS A 187 9.63 40.31 -12.12
CA HIS A 187 9.16 41.68 -12.33
C HIS A 187 9.87 42.73 -11.44
N GLY A 188 11.17 42.52 -11.14
CA GLY A 188 11.96 43.40 -10.27
C GLY A 188 11.79 43.16 -8.77
N VAL A 189 10.99 42.17 -8.36
CA VAL A 189 10.83 41.77 -6.96
C VAL A 189 11.67 40.53 -6.68
N GLU A 190 12.54 40.62 -5.69
CA GLU A 190 13.35 39.50 -5.20
C GLU A 190 12.58 38.70 -4.15
N LYS A 191 12.53 37.38 -4.33
CA LYS A 191 12.04 36.41 -3.35
C LYS A 191 13.22 35.52 -2.98
N ASN A 192 13.58 35.51 -1.70
CA ASN A 192 14.65 34.68 -1.15
C ASN A 192 14.05 33.53 -0.36
N GLN A 193 14.54 32.31 -0.61
CA GLN A 193 14.06 31.11 0.04
C GLN A 193 15.21 30.18 0.41
N PRO A 194 15.27 29.69 1.65
CA PRO A 194 16.17 28.59 2.00
C PRO A 194 15.83 27.37 1.15
N VAL A 195 16.85 26.77 0.56
CA VAL A 195 16.73 25.60 -0.30
C VAL A 195 17.78 24.57 0.05
N THR A 196 17.39 23.30 -0.03
CA THR A 196 18.29 22.16 0.01
C THR A 196 18.32 21.55 -1.38
N PHE A 197 19.50 21.46 -1.99
CA PHE A 197 19.69 20.73 -3.23
C PHE A 197 19.90 19.25 -2.95
N LEU A 198 19.03 18.41 -3.53
CA LEU A 198 19.14 16.96 -3.54
C LEU A 198 19.46 16.51 -4.97
N GLU A 199 20.69 16.06 -5.23
CA GLU A 199 21.15 15.66 -6.57
C GLU A 199 20.77 16.70 -7.65
N GLY A 200 21.05 17.98 -7.38
CA GLY A 200 20.77 19.09 -8.28
C GLY A 200 19.32 19.58 -8.27
N PHE A 201 18.38 18.92 -7.59
CA PHE A 201 17.00 19.40 -7.49
C PHE A 201 16.81 20.33 -6.29
N PRO A 202 16.30 21.55 -6.47
CA PRO A 202 15.99 22.46 -5.37
C PRO A 202 14.75 22.01 -4.60
N VAL A 203 14.92 21.73 -3.30
CA VAL A 203 13.84 21.36 -2.37
C VAL A 203 13.75 22.37 -1.23
N ILE A 204 12.56 22.93 -1.03
CA ILE A 204 12.27 23.87 0.05
C ILE A 204 11.53 23.18 1.20
N GLY A 205 11.70 23.71 2.41
CA GLY A 205 11.00 23.22 3.61
C GLY A 205 11.69 22.05 4.32
N LEU A 206 12.84 21.58 3.83
CA LEU A 206 13.67 20.60 4.53
C LEU A 206 14.51 21.26 5.64
N VAL A 207 14.69 20.55 6.76
CA VAL A 207 15.56 20.99 7.87
C VAL A 207 17.01 21.08 7.41
N ALA A 208 17.69 22.13 7.90
CA ALA A 208 19.07 22.44 7.60
C ALA A 208 20.02 21.23 7.75
N ASN A 209 20.06 20.69 8.96
CA ASN A 209 21.00 19.65 9.35
C ASN A 209 20.43 18.23 9.24
N SER A 210 19.45 18.00 8.35
CA SER A 210 18.90 16.66 8.18
C SER A 210 19.91 15.72 7.50
N ASP A 211 19.79 14.42 7.77
CA ASP A 211 20.62 13.40 7.14
C ASP A 211 20.15 13.16 5.69
N ARG A 212 20.59 14.06 4.81
CA ARG A 212 20.17 14.10 3.40
C ARG A 212 20.74 12.93 2.60
N HIS A 213 21.85 12.35 3.03
CA HIS A 213 22.44 11.18 2.38
C HIS A 213 21.57 9.93 2.54
N ALA A 214 20.68 9.91 3.54
CA ALA A 214 19.68 8.86 3.71
C ALA A 214 18.45 9.03 2.79
N LEU A 215 18.25 10.20 2.17
CA LEU A 215 17.13 10.43 1.26
C LEU A 215 17.45 9.92 -0.14
N GLN A 216 16.55 9.10 -0.68
CA GLN A 216 16.62 8.58 -2.04
C GLN A 216 15.45 9.13 -2.86
N ILE A 217 15.73 9.65 -4.06
CA ILE A 217 14.70 10.11 -5.00
C ILE A 217 14.16 8.90 -5.76
N ILE A 218 12.88 8.56 -5.54
CA ILE A 218 12.20 7.46 -6.24
C ILE A 218 11.67 7.91 -7.61
N THR A 219 11.05 9.08 -7.66
CA THR A 219 10.57 9.71 -8.89
C THR A 219 10.52 11.22 -8.71
N VAL A 220 10.65 11.95 -9.81
CA VAL A 220 10.61 13.41 -9.85
C VAL A 220 10.09 13.87 -11.21
N ASN A 221 9.12 14.78 -11.20
CA ASN A 221 8.64 15.48 -12.38
C ASN A 221 8.19 16.92 -12.02
N ASN A 222 7.62 17.66 -12.97
CA ASN A 222 7.04 19.00 -12.80
C ASN A 222 5.73 19.04 -12.00
N GLU A 223 5.33 17.95 -11.36
CA GLU A 223 4.12 17.88 -10.53
C GLU A 223 4.49 17.54 -9.08
N ARG A 224 5.47 16.67 -8.87
CA ARG A 224 5.89 16.17 -7.57
C ARG A 224 7.24 15.44 -7.60
N MET A 225 7.84 15.34 -6.42
CA MET A 225 8.98 14.48 -6.11
C MET A 225 8.57 13.49 -5.02
N VAL A 226 9.06 12.25 -5.11
CA VAL A 226 8.84 11.22 -4.10
C VAL A 226 10.18 10.81 -3.52
N LEU A 227 10.31 10.92 -2.20
CA LEU A 227 11.50 10.57 -1.45
C LEU A 227 11.27 9.31 -0.61
N ALA A 228 12.28 8.46 -0.52
CA ALA A 228 12.36 7.33 0.40
C ALA A 228 13.51 7.53 1.40
N ASP A 229 13.41 6.85 2.54
CA ASP A 229 14.47 6.73 3.53
C ASP A 229 14.52 5.27 4.00
N GLU A 230 15.70 4.64 3.95
CA GLU A 230 15.88 3.23 4.31
C GLU A 230 15.52 2.94 5.78
N ARG A 231 15.55 3.96 6.65
CA ARG A 231 15.15 3.85 8.06
C ARG A 231 13.64 3.73 8.23
N SER A 232 12.85 4.09 7.21
CA SER A 232 11.39 3.98 7.21
C SER A 232 10.91 3.31 5.92
N PRO A 233 11.21 2.00 5.74
CA PRO A 233 10.81 1.28 4.53
C PRO A 233 9.29 1.26 4.39
N GLN A 234 8.81 1.21 3.15
CA GLN A 234 7.37 1.24 2.83
C GLN A 234 6.66 2.53 3.31
N SER A 235 7.41 3.62 3.33
CA SER A 235 6.87 4.96 3.50
C SER A 235 7.65 5.96 2.64
N TRP A 236 6.97 6.99 2.16
CA TRP A 236 7.54 7.92 1.20
C TRP A 236 7.02 9.33 1.40
N MET A 237 7.91 10.31 1.44
CA MET A 237 7.51 11.72 1.46
C MET A 237 7.18 12.18 0.04
N ILE A 238 6.04 12.86 -0.12
CA ILE A 238 5.57 13.40 -1.38
C ILE A 238 5.69 14.91 -1.32
N LEU A 239 6.45 15.48 -2.25
CA LEU A 239 6.75 16.90 -2.30
C LEU A 239 6.12 17.47 -3.57
N PRO A 240 5.04 18.25 -3.47
CA PRO A 240 4.46 18.91 -4.65
C PRO A 240 5.46 19.90 -5.27
N TRP A 241 5.39 20.03 -6.59
CA TRP A 241 6.10 21.06 -7.33
C TRP A 241 5.45 22.44 -7.10
N SER A 242 6.27 23.44 -6.77
CA SER A 242 5.85 24.84 -6.68
C SER A 242 6.41 25.62 -7.87
N SER A 243 5.55 25.91 -8.84
CA SER A 243 5.92 26.70 -10.02
C SER A 243 6.33 28.14 -9.67
N SER A 244 5.77 28.70 -8.61
CA SER A 244 6.13 30.06 -8.12
C SER A 244 7.52 30.15 -7.51
N LEU A 245 8.14 29.01 -7.18
CA LEU A 245 9.46 28.93 -6.53
C LEU A 245 10.47 28.09 -7.32
N ASN A 246 10.05 27.54 -8.47
CA ASN A 246 10.82 26.59 -9.28
C ASN A 246 11.48 25.48 -8.43
N SER A 247 10.75 24.94 -7.46
CA SER A 247 11.27 24.01 -6.45
C SER A 247 10.20 23.01 -6.00
N TRP A 248 10.60 21.85 -5.50
CA TRP A 248 9.70 20.94 -4.76
C TRP A 248 9.60 21.36 -3.31
N GLN A 249 8.41 21.22 -2.74
CA GLN A 249 8.14 21.67 -1.39
C GLN A 249 7.83 20.51 -0.46
N ALA A 250 8.57 20.41 0.64
CA ALA A 250 8.25 19.50 1.73
C ALA A 250 7.05 20.04 2.53
N THR A 251 5.85 19.58 2.18
CA THR A 251 4.59 19.96 2.85
C THR A 251 4.19 19.01 3.98
N GLY A 252 5.00 17.97 4.23
CA GLY A 252 4.76 16.97 5.26
C GLY A 252 3.81 15.84 4.87
N ALA A 253 3.40 15.72 3.61
CA ALA A 253 2.64 14.57 3.13
C ALA A 253 3.53 13.33 3.01
N VAL A 254 3.18 12.25 3.71
CA VAL A 254 3.90 10.97 3.67
C VAL A 254 2.92 9.84 3.40
N ALA A 255 3.13 9.11 2.30
CA ALA A 255 2.44 7.86 2.05
C ALA A 255 3.03 6.75 2.91
N VAL A 256 2.17 5.93 3.51
CA VAL A 256 2.55 4.79 4.35
C VAL A 256 1.78 3.59 3.84
N GLN A 257 2.51 2.59 3.35
CA GLN A 257 1.90 1.33 2.99
C GLN A 257 1.60 0.54 4.28
N ILE A 258 0.35 0.06 4.39
CA ILE A 258 -0.17 -0.66 5.56
C ILE A 258 -0.53 -2.07 5.12
N SER A 259 -0.11 -3.08 5.90
CA SER A 259 -0.51 -4.47 5.63
C SER A 259 -1.93 -4.75 6.16
N PRO A 260 -2.64 -5.75 5.61
CA PRO A 260 -3.95 -6.15 6.15
C PRO A 260 -3.89 -6.55 7.63
N GLU A 261 -2.78 -7.10 8.11
CA GLU A 261 -2.59 -7.44 9.52
C GLU A 261 -2.51 -6.18 10.39
N GLU A 262 -1.75 -5.17 9.96
CA GLU A 262 -1.63 -3.89 10.65
C GLU A 262 -2.96 -3.12 10.66
N GLU A 263 -3.73 -3.16 9.56
CA GLU A 263 -5.05 -2.52 9.50
C GLU A 263 -6.02 -3.07 10.55
N ASN A 264 -5.97 -4.39 10.80
CA ASN A 264 -6.88 -5.09 11.72
C ASN A 264 -6.39 -5.08 13.19
N ASP A 265 -5.18 -4.58 13.46
CA ASP A 265 -4.61 -4.42 14.81
C ASP A 265 -4.28 -2.95 15.09
N GLU A 266 -5.14 -2.29 15.85
CA GLU A 266 -4.99 -0.88 16.21
C GLU A 266 -3.67 -0.57 16.93
N SER A 267 -3.16 -1.51 17.72
CA SER A 267 -1.90 -1.33 18.45
C SER A 267 -0.70 -1.41 17.51
N ALA A 268 -0.71 -2.36 16.58
CA ALA A 268 0.30 -2.50 15.53
C ALA A 268 0.29 -1.27 14.60
N LEU A 269 -0.90 -0.83 14.14
CA LEU A 269 -1.05 0.37 13.32
C LEU A 269 -0.48 1.60 14.02
N LYS A 270 -0.81 1.80 15.30
CA LYS A 270 -0.29 2.95 16.06
C LYS A 270 1.22 2.91 16.20
N ALA A 271 1.80 1.74 16.46
CA ALA A 271 3.26 1.57 16.56
C ALA A 271 3.94 1.87 15.21
N ARG A 272 3.41 1.30 14.12
CA ARG A 272 3.88 1.55 12.74
C ARG A 272 3.90 3.03 12.41
N LEU A 273 2.78 3.73 12.63
CA LEU A 273 2.69 5.15 12.35
C LEU A 273 3.65 5.97 13.22
N SER A 274 3.83 5.60 14.49
CA SER A 274 4.79 6.26 15.39
C SER A 274 6.23 6.17 14.85
N GLU A 275 6.67 5.01 14.39
CA GLU A 275 8.02 4.86 13.81
C GLU A 275 8.20 5.69 12.54
N VAL A 276 7.20 5.67 11.65
CA VAL A 276 7.19 6.53 10.45
C VAL A 276 7.31 8.01 10.83
N ARG A 277 6.55 8.46 11.85
CA ARG A 277 6.62 9.86 12.29
C ARG A 277 8.01 10.24 12.80
N LYS A 278 8.66 9.37 13.58
CA LYS A 278 10.01 9.64 14.13
C LYS A 278 11.03 9.91 13.04
N VAL A 279 10.96 9.19 11.91
CA VAL A 279 11.88 9.37 10.80
C VAL A 279 11.56 10.66 10.04
N TRP A 280 10.33 10.80 9.56
CA TRP A 280 10.00 11.89 8.63
C TRP A 280 9.91 13.27 9.27
N ILE A 281 9.59 13.37 10.56
CA ILE A 281 9.53 14.67 11.23
C ILE A 281 10.89 15.36 11.30
N GLY A 282 11.99 14.59 11.35
CA GLY A 282 13.34 15.15 11.37
C GLY A 282 13.75 15.87 10.08
N TYR A 283 12.99 15.65 8.99
CA TYR A 283 13.23 16.31 7.71
C TYR A 283 12.41 17.59 7.52
N LEU A 284 11.33 17.79 8.27
CA LEU A 284 10.41 18.91 8.08
C LEU A 284 10.79 20.09 8.96
N SER A 285 10.95 21.27 8.35
CA SER A 285 11.22 22.52 9.08
C SER A 285 10.03 22.93 9.94
N ASP A 286 8.93 23.30 9.30
CA ASP A 286 7.73 23.84 9.97
C ASP A 286 6.43 23.10 9.58
N ALA A 287 6.48 22.24 8.55
CA ALA A 287 5.28 21.62 8.01
C ALA A 287 4.73 20.51 8.93
N PRO A 288 3.41 20.45 9.17
CA PRO A 288 2.82 19.37 9.94
C PRO A 288 2.87 18.06 9.14
N LEU A 289 3.21 16.98 9.81
CA LEU A 289 3.26 15.66 9.20
C LEU A 289 1.84 15.10 9.00
N THR A 290 1.49 14.79 7.74
CA THR A 290 0.23 14.18 7.34
C THR A 290 0.52 12.81 6.73
N LEU A 291 0.01 11.75 7.34
CA LEU A 291 0.19 10.37 6.88
C LEU A 291 -1.00 9.94 5.99
N LEU A 292 -0.70 9.45 4.80
CA LEU A 292 -1.66 8.90 3.83
C LEU A 292 -1.50 7.37 3.83
N LEU A 293 -2.52 6.66 4.29
CA LEU A 293 -2.46 5.20 4.41
C LEU A 293 -2.93 4.61 3.08
N VAL A 294 -2.05 3.83 2.46
CA VAL A 294 -2.23 3.23 1.13
C VAL A 294 -1.99 1.73 1.20
N ASP A 295 -2.56 0.99 0.24
CA ASP A 295 -2.23 -0.43 0.06
C ASP A 295 -0.92 -0.62 -0.72
N GLU A 296 -0.61 0.34 -1.61
CA GLU A 296 0.59 0.39 -2.43
C GLU A 296 0.86 1.85 -2.86
N LEU A 297 2.12 2.19 -3.12
CA LEU A 297 2.51 3.46 -3.74
C LEU A 297 2.56 3.29 -5.27
N HIS A 298 2.08 4.29 -6.01
CA HIS A 298 2.10 4.29 -7.48
C HIS A 298 2.95 5.45 -8.05
N PRO A 299 4.30 5.36 -8.06
CA PRO A 299 5.20 6.44 -8.49
C PRO A 299 4.96 6.96 -9.92
N GLN A 300 4.32 6.17 -10.78
CA GLN A 300 3.98 6.53 -12.15
C GLN A 300 2.78 7.47 -12.27
N LEU A 301 2.01 7.68 -11.20
CA LEU A 301 0.81 8.52 -11.20
C LEU A 301 1.11 9.94 -10.76
N LYS A 302 0.35 10.91 -11.28
CA LYS A 302 0.42 12.30 -10.83
C LYS A 302 0.25 12.43 -9.32
N ASP A 303 -0.76 11.79 -8.75
CA ASP A 303 -0.86 11.55 -7.31
C ASP A 303 -0.43 10.10 -7.01
N PRO A 304 0.80 9.88 -6.49
CA PRO A 304 1.30 8.54 -6.22
C PRO A 304 0.60 7.87 -5.02
N ALA A 305 -0.18 8.62 -4.24
CA ALA A 305 -0.97 8.15 -3.12
C ALA A 305 -2.49 8.21 -3.40
N ALA A 306 -2.91 8.28 -4.66
CA ALA A 306 -4.32 8.37 -5.04
C ALA A 306 -5.21 7.27 -4.44
N GLY A 307 -4.64 6.09 -4.18
CA GLY A 307 -5.29 4.97 -3.49
C GLY A 307 -5.39 5.11 -1.96
N ALA A 308 -5.09 6.27 -1.38
CA ALA A 308 -5.12 6.45 0.07
C ALA A 308 -6.55 6.35 0.60
N TRP A 309 -6.78 5.38 1.47
CA TRP A 309 -8.10 5.11 2.07
C TRP A 309 -8.28 5.80 3.42
N ARG A 310 -7.21 6.31 4.02
CA ARG A 310 -7.26 7.10 5.26
C ARG A 310 -6.14 8.12 5.35
N THR A 311 -6.48 9.29 5.89
CA THR A 311 -5.52 10.36 6.20
C THR A 311 -5.45 10.56 7.71
N ILE A 312 -4.23 10.65 8.25
CA ILE A 312 -3.98 10.89 9.68
C ILE A 312 -3.07 12.12 9.80
N ARG A 313 -3.53 13.11 10.57
CA ARG A 313 -2.76 14.32 10.90
C ARG A 313 -2.17 14.16 12.28
#